data_AF-A0A3C1NLN2-F1
#
_entry.id   AF-A0A3C1NLN2-F1
#
_cell.length_a   1.000
_cell.length_b   1.000
_cell.length_c   1.000
_cell.angle_alpha   90.00
_cell.angle_beta   90.00
_cell.angle_gamma   90.00
#
_symmetry.space_group_name_H-M   'P 1'
#
loop_
_entity.id
_entity.type
_entity.pdbx_description
1 polymer ?
#
loop_
_entity_poly.entity_id
_entity_poly.type
_entity_poly.pdbx_seq_one_letter_code
_entity_poly.pdbx_strand_id
1 'polypeptide(L)' 'MIPAFTVVDISGTYRIKDKYTFRAGINNVGDKRYFTRRAGGYPGPGLLPADARNFYVTAGIRI' A
#
# COMPACT_ATOMS: atom_id res chain seq x y z
N MET A 1 -7.92 -16.72 16.25
CA MET A 1 -8.24 -16.53 14.82
C MET A 1 -7.94 -15.08 14.46
N ILE A 2 -7.38 -14.77 13.28
CA ILE A 2 -7.15 -13.38 12.85
C ILE A 2 -8.50 -12.85 12.30
N PRO A 3 -8.99 -11.69 12.76
CA PRO A 3 -10.25 -11.13 12.24
C PRO A 3 -10.16 -10.88 10.73
N ALA A 4 -11.25 -11.14 10.02
CA ALA A 4 -11.38 -10.73 8.63
C ALA A 4 -11.34 -9.20 8.54
N PHE A 5 -10.60 -8.67 7.57
CA PHE A 5 -10.48 -7.24 7.34
C PHE A 5 -10.70 -6.92 5.87
N THR A 6 -11.12 -5.68 5.61
CA THR A 6 -11.30 -5.13 4.27
C THR A 6 -10.55 -3.82 4.20
N VAL A 7 -9.61 -3.73 3.26
CA VAL A 7 -8.77 -2.56 3.03
C VAL A 7 -9.09 -2.05 1.64
N VAL A 8 -9.09 -0.72 1.50
CA VAL A 8 -9.36 -0.05 0.23
C VAL A 8 -8.15 0.81 -0.11
N ASP A 9 -7.64 0.62 -1.31
CA ASP A 9 -6.53 1.37 -1.89
C ASP A 9 -7.04 2.15 -3.10
N ILE A 10 -6.60 3.39 -3.23
CA ILE A 10 -6.95 4.26 -4.35
C ILE A 10 -5.65 4.64 -5.06
N SER A 11 -5.58 4.40 -6.37
CA SER A 11 -4.45 4.84 -7.18
C SER A 11 -4.95 5.54 -8.45
N GLY A 12 -4.20 6.55 -8.85
CA GLY A 12 -4.43 7.35 -10.04
C GLY A 12 -3.16 7.41 -10.87
N THR A 13 -3.30 7.27 -12.19
CA THR A 13 -2.21 7.51 -13.13
C THR A 13 -2.66 8.59 -14.11
N TYR A 14 -1.87 9.65 -14.20
CA TYR A 14 -2.05 10.72 -15.15
C TYR A 14 -0.89 10.72 -16.14
N ARG A 15 -1.19 10.58 -17.43
CA ARG A 15 -0.19 10.65 -18.50
C ARG A 15 -0.32 11.97 -19.22
N ILE A 16 0.79 12.73 -19.26
CA ILE A 16 0.88 13.98 -20.00
C ILE A 16 1.71 13.71 -21.26
N LYS A 17 1.02 13.58 -22.40
CA LYS A 17 1.61 13.13 -23.67
C LYS A 17 2.30 11.75 -23.50
N ASP A 18 3.00 11.29 -24.53
CA ASP A 18 3.77 10.04 -24.46
C ASP A 18 5.11 10.17 -23.70
N LYS A 19 5.41 11.35 -23.15
CA LYS A 19 6.68 11.63 -22.46
C LYS A 19 6.63 11.64 -20.95
N TYR A 20 5.50 12.00 -20.33
CA TYR A 20 5.44 12.16 -18.87
C TYR A 20 4.32 11.31 -18.27
N THR A 21 4.64 10.57 -17.21
CA THR A 21 3.66 9.79 -16.45
C THR A 21 3.77 10.15 -14.98
N PHE A 22 2.67 10.63 -14.41
CA PHE A 22 2.52 10.83 -12.99
C PHE A 22 1.64 9.73 -12.43
N ARG A 23 2.07 9.08 -11.36
CA ARG A 23 1.25 8.15 -10.60
C ARG A 23 1.16 8.65 -9.18
N ALA A 24 -0.01 8.57 -8.59
CA ALA A 24 -0.18 8.83 -7.18
C ALA A 24 -1.16 7.82 -6.61
N GLY A 25 -1.02 7.51 -5.33
CA GLY A 25 -1.97 6.62 -4.68
C GLY A 25 -1.93 6.73 -3.17
N ILE A 26 -3.01 6.25 -2.58
CA ILE A 26 -3.23 6.17 -1.15
C ILE A 26 -3.56 4.72 -0.85
N ASN A 27 -2.74 4.08 -0.04
CA ASN A 27 -3.06 2.74 0.46
C ASN A 27 -3.70 2.86 1.83
N ASN A 28 -4.62 1.93 2.12
CA ASN A 28 -5.37 1.86 3.36
C ASN A 28 -6.13 3.18 3.68
N VAL A 29 -6.96 3.61 2.74
CA VAL A 29 -7.76 4.85 2.83
C VAL A 29 -8.62 4.87 4.11
N GLY A 30 -9.15 3.70 4.49
CA GLY A 30 -9.97 3.52 5.69
C GLY A 30 -9.20 3.40 7.00
N ASP A 31 -7.88 3.59 7.01
CA ASP A 31 -7.01 3.57 8.19
C ASP A 31 -7.18 2.32 9.07
N LYS A 32 -7.40 1.17 8.44
CA LYS A 32 -7.64 -0.08 9.14
C LYS A 32 -6.33 -0.63 9.67
N ARG A 33 -6.32 -1.02 10.95
CA ARG A 33 -5.22 -1.79 11.53
C ARG A 33 -5.50 -3.27 11.33
N TYR A 34 -4.66 -3.93 10.55
CA TYR A 34 -4.79 -5.35 10.24
C TYR A 34 -3.43 -6.04 10.27
N PHE A 35 -3.42 -7.36 10.16
CA PHE A 35 -2.22 -8.18 10.19
C PHE A 35 -2.09 -8.90 8.86
N THR A 36 -0.95 -8.76 8.19
CA THR A 36 -0.74 -9.35 6.86
C THR A 36 -0.41 -10.84 6.94
N ARG A 37 0.38 -11.24 7.95
CA ARG A 37 0.86 -12.62 8.15
C ARG A 37 1.18 -12.91 9.62
N ARG A 38 1.31 -14.18 9.97
CA ARG A 38 2.06 -14.61 11.16
C ARG A 38 3.55 -14.65 10.80
N ALA A 39 4.39 -13.97 11.58
CA ALA A 39 5.84 -14.11 11.50
C ALA A 39 6.20 -15.58 11.80
N GLY A 40 6.84 -16.26 10.86
CA GLY A 40 7.40 -17.60 11.09
C GLY A 40 8.80 -17.57 11.70
N GLY A 41 9.40 -16.38 11.91
CA GLY A 41 10.79 -16.19 12.32
C GLY A 41 10.96 -15.45 13.64
N TYR A 42 12.19 -15.47 14.17
CA TYR A 42 12.63 -14.81 15.42
C TYR A 42 12.34 -13.29 15.38
N PRO A 43 11.92 -12.61 16.49
CA PRO A 43 12.01 -13.00 17.90
C PRO A 43 10.81 -13.78 18.45
N GLY A 44 9.99 -14.39 17.59
CA GLY A 44 8.93 -15.31 18.00
C GLY A 44 7.72 -15.22 17.08
N PRO A 45 6.80 -16.19 17.13
CA PRO A 45 5.63 -16.25 16.27
C PRO A 45 4.63 -15.12 16.60
N GLY A 46 4.89 -13.93 16.07
CA GLY A 46 4.06 -12.74 16.19
C GLY A 46 3.11 -12.56 15.00
N LEU A 47 2.12 -11.69 15.14
CA LEU A 47 1.39 -11.18 13.99
C LEU A 47 2.18 -10.01 13.42
N LEU A 48 2.49 -10.05 12.13
CA LEU A 48 3.12 -8.93 11.43
C LEU A 48 2.04 -7.87 11.19
N PRO A 49 2.16 -6.68 11.82
CA PRO A 49 1.23 -5.60 11.54
C PRO A 49 1.38 -5.21 10.06
N ALA A 50 0.25 -4.90 9.43
CA ALA A 50 0.25 -4.30 8.11
C ALA A 50 0.75 -2.86 8.16
N ASP A 51 1.16 -2.35 7.01
CA ASP A 51 1.48 -0.94 6.86
C ASP A 51 0.25 -0.07 7.18
N ALA A 52 0.50 1.02 7.90
CA ALA A 52 -0.49 2.05 8.15
C ALA A 52 -0.89 2.75 6.83
N ARG A 53 -1.87 3.66 6.89
CA ARG A 53 -2.23 4.51 5.75
C ARG A 53 -0.98 5.18 5.18
N ASN A 54 -0.70 4.95 3.90
CA ASN A 54 0.47 5.49 3.22
C ASN A 54 0.07 6.17 1.91
N PHE A 55 0.93 7.06 1.45
CA PHE A 55 0.74 7.87 0.26
C PHE A 55 2.00 7.79 -0.58
N TYR A 56 1.84 7.64 -1.89
CA TYR A 56 2.96 7.66 -2.81
C TYR A 56 2.66 8.55 -4.01
N VAL A 57 3.73 9.15 -4.54
CA VAL A 57 3.71 9.90 -5.78
C VAL A 57 4.96 9.49 -6.58
N THR A 58 4.78 9.25 -7.87
CA THR A 58 5.82 8.83 -8.80
C THR A 58 5.73 9.69 -10.05
N ALA A 59 6.86 10.26 -10.47
CA ALA A 59 7.00 10.93 -11.75
C ALA A 59 7.91 10.08 -12.66
N GLY A 60 7.47 9.80 -13.87
CA GLY A 60 8.20 9.05 -14.88
C GLY A 60 8.37 9.89 -16.14
N ILE A 61 9.57 9.87 -16.71
CA ILE A 61 9.91 10.52 -17.97
C ILE A 61 10.31 9.44 -18.96
N ARG A 62 9.69 9.43 -20.13
CA ARG A 62 10.08 8.61 -21.27
C ARG A 62 10.95 9.45 -22.19
N ILE A 63 12.22 9.06 -22.31
CA ILE A 63 13.23 9.67 -23.17
C ILE A 63 13.10 9.09 -24.57
#